data_AF-A0A534HBV0-F1
#
_entry.id   AF-A0A534HBV0-F1
#
_cell.length_a   1.000
_cell.length_b   1.000
_cell.length_c   1.000
_cell.angle_alpha   90.00
_cell.angle_beta   90.00
_cell.angle_gamma   90.00
#
_symmetry.space_group_name_H-M   'P 1'
#
loop_
_entity.id
_entity.type
_entity.pdbx_description
1 polymer ?
#
loop_
_entity_poly.entity_id
_entity_poly.type
_entity_poly.pdbx_seq_one_letter_code
_entity_poly.pdbx_strand_id
1 'polypeptide(L)'
;MSQPVVYVHGLWMPGEESLILRHRLAQGCDLALQAFRYSAASSSMGEITEHLDSFVRELKAPAVHFLGHSLGGLVIYRFLERFPNQPPGRVVFLGTPCVGSRAAERAARFSPIAHLMGPSVAAELLTPHERRWAHTRPL
;
A
#
# COMPACT_ATOMS: atom_id res chain seq x y z
N MET A 1 -6.96 -24.09 -1.61
CA MET A 1 -7.64 -22.98 -0.91
C MET A 1 -6.87 -21.75 -1.32
N SER A 2 -7.51 -20.86 -2.07
CA SER A 2 -6.83 -19.71 -2.66
C SER A 2 -6.23 -18.80 -1.59
N GLN A 3 -4.95 -18.47 -1.71
CA GLN A 3 -4.29 -17.57 -0.76
C GLN A 3 -4.67 -16.12 -1.09
N PRO A 4 -5.07 -15.30 -0.10
CA PRO A 4 -5.45 -13.92 -0.36
C PRO A 4 -4.23 -13.05 -0.69
N VAL A 5 -4.40 -12.21 -1.70
CA VAL A 5 -3.47 -11.13 -2.06
C VAL A 5 -4.20 -9.81 -1.84
N VAL A 6 -3.75 -9.02 -0.87
CA VAL A 6 -4.30 -7.69 -0.62
C VAL A 6 -3.62 -6.69 -1.54
N TYR A 7 -4.38 -6.12 -2.48
CA TYR A 7 -3.93 -5.05 -3.35
C TYR A 7 -4.20 -3.70 -2.71
N VAL A 8 -3.14 -2.89 -2.59
CA VAL A 8 -3.21 -1.54 -2.03
C VAL A 8 -2.87 -0.56 -3.13
N HIS A 9 -3.87 0.24 -3.51
CA HIS A 9 -3.80 1.15 -4.65
C HIS A 9 -2.99 2.42 -4.35
N GLY A 10 -2.71 3.19 -5.41
CA GLY A 10 -2.03 4.49 -5.34
C GLY A 10 -2.96 5.67 -5.05
N LEU A 11 -2.40 6.88 -5.02
CA LEU A 11 -3.12 8.14 -4.83
C LEU A 11 -4.19 8.34 -5.91
N TRP A 12 -5.40 8.75 -5.48
CA TRP A 12 -6.57 9.06 -6.34
C TRP A 12 -7.04 7.92 -7.25
N MET A 13 -6.70 6.67 -6.91
CA MET A 13 -7.15 5.50 -7.65
C MET A 13 -8.26 4.76 -6.88
N PRO A 14 -9.32 4.26 -7.54
CA PRO A 14 -10.36 3.47 -6.87
C PRO A 14 -9.97 2.00 -6.66
N GLY A 15 -8.81 1.57 -7.16
CA GLY A 15 -8.33 0.18 -7.11
C GLY A 15 -8.71 -0.67 -8.33
N GLU A 16 -9.42 -0.08 -9.29
CA GLU A 16 -9.92 -0.74 -10.51
C GLU A 16 -8.84 -0.91 -11.59
N GLU A 17 -7.75 -0.15 -11.50
CA GLU A 17 -6.54 -0.36 -12.31
C GLU A 17 -5.96 -1.76 -12.15
N SER A 18 -6.26 -2.43 -11.03
CA SER A 18 -5.84 -3.81 -10.80
C SER A 18 -6.66 -4.83 -11.59
N LEU A 19 -7.76 -4.46 -12.26
CA LEU A 19 -8.67 -5.42 -12.92
C LEU A 19 -7.97 -6.36 -13.90
N ILE A 20 -7.06 -5.86 -14.73
CA ILE A 20 -6.27 -6.69 -15.66
C ILE A 20 -5.37 -7.65 -14.88
N LEU A 21 -4.73 -7.17 -13.82
CA LEU A 21 -3.86 -7.96 -12.98
C LEU A 21 -4.64 -9.02 -12.18
N ARG A 22 -5.81 -8.66 -11.65
CA ARG A 22 -6.77 -9.56 -11.00
C ARG A 22 -7.16 -10.69 -11.93
N HIS A 23 -7.51 -10.35 -13.17
CA HIS A 23 -7.92 -11.33 -14.16
C HIS A 23 -6.77 -12.28 -14.51
N ARG A 24 -5.56 -11.77 -14.73
CA ARG A 24 -4.38 -12.60 -15.02
C ARG A 24 -3.99 -13.51 -13.86
N LEU A 25 -4.01 -13.00 -12.62
CA LEU A 25 -3.69 -13.80 -11.43
C LEU A 25 -4.72 -14.91 -11.20
N ALA A 26 -6.01 -14.61 -11.40
CA ALA A 26 -7.08 -15.60 -11.26
C ALA A 26 -7.01 -16.74 -12.30
N GLN A 27 -6.41 -16.51 -13.47
CA GLN A 27 -6.30 -17.53 -14.52
C GLN A 27 -5.03 -18.38 -14.43
N GLY A 28 -3.98 -17.89 -13.75
CA GLY A 28 -2.67 -18.56 -13.71
C GLY A 28 -2.24 -19.10 -12.35
N CYS A 29 -2.87 -18.66 -11.26
CA CYS A 29 -2.46 -18.96 -9.88
C CYS A 29 -3.67 -19.22 -8.97
N ASP A 30 -3.52 -20.05 -7.93
CA ASP A 30 -4.51 -20.19 -6.84
C ASP A 30 -4.42 -18.99 -5.86
N LEU A 31 -4.51 -17.78 -6.39
CA LEU A 31 -4.40 -16.51 -5.66
C LEU A 31 -5.67 -15.67 -5.82
N ALA A 32 -6.21 -15.18 -4.70
CA ALA A 32 -7.42 -14.37 -4.67
C ALA A 32 -7.07 -12.91 -4.35
N LEU A 33 -7.06 -12.06 -5.38
CA LEU A 33 -6.73 -10.65 -5.18
C LEU A 33 -7.93 -9.84 -4.68
N GLN A 34 -7.75 -9.19 -3.53
CA GLN A 34 -8.74 -8.36 -2.85
C GLN A 34 -8.21 -6.92 -2.76
N ALA A 35 -8.93 -5.96 -3.33
CA ALA A 35 -8.54 -4.57 -3.30
C ALA A 35 -8.95 -3.92 -1.97
N PHE A 36 -7.96 -3.41 -1.24
CA PHE A 36 -8.18 -2.57 -0.06
C PHE A 36 -8.41 -1.13 -0.52
N ARG A 37 -9.55 -0.56 -0.12
CA ARG A 37 -9.97 0.80 -0.48
C ARG A 37 -9.72 1.76 0.67
N TYR A 38 -9.06 2.87 0.39
CA TYR A 38 -8.79 3.92 1.38
C TYR A 38 -8.72 5.31 0.73
N SER A 39 -8.96 6.36 1.52
CA SER A 39 -8.83 7.74 1.04
C SER A 39 -7.45 8.31 1.39
N ALA A 40 -6.52 8.27 0.43
CA ALA A 40 -5.19 8.87 0.61
C ALA A 40 -5.24 10.40 0.82
N ALA A 41 -6.27 11.07 0.26
CA ALA A 41 -6.39 12.52 0.27
C ALA A 41 -6.96 13.08 1.58
N SER A 42 -7.81 12.31 2.28
CA SER A 42 -8.51 12.77 3.49
C SER A 42 -8.16 12.03 4.77
N SER A 43 -7.41 10.92 4.69
CA SER A 43 -6.97 10.15 5.84
C SER A 43 -5.46 10.25 6.05
N SER A 44 -5.04 10.20 7.31
CA SER A 44 -3.65 10.07 7.74
C SER A 44 -3.14 8.63 7.54
N MET A 45 -1.82 8.47 7.49
CA MET A 45 -1.20 7.14 7.34
C MET A 45 -1.53 6.22 8.51
N GLY A 46 -1.68 6.78 9.72
CA GLY A 46 -2.12 6.03 10.90
C GLY A 46 -3.50 5.42 10.72
N GLU A 47 -4.48 6.21 10.28
CA GLU A 47 -5.85 5.74 10.04
C GLU A 47 -5.90 4.70 8.91
N ILE A 48 -5.16 4.92 7.83
CA ILE A 48 -5.10 3.98 6.71
C ILE A 48 -4.53 2.62 7.16
N THR A 49 -3.45 2.63 7.95
CA THR A 49 -2.83 1.39 8.45
C THR A 49 -3.70 0.65 9.46
N GLU A 50 -4.45 1.35 10.31
CA GLU A 50 -5.45 0.75 11.21
C GLU A 50 -6.61 0.10 10.46
N HIS A 51 -7.11 0.77 9.42
CA HIS A 51 -8.15 0.21 8.57
C HIS A 51 -7.63 -1.03 7.82
N LEU A 52 -6.38 -1.01 7.36
CA LEU A 52 -5.74 -2.17 6.73
C LEU A 52 -5.57 -3.34 7.71
N ASP A 53 -5.23 -3.08 8.98
CA ASP A 53 -5.15 -4.12 10.02
C ASP A 53 -6.51 -4.80 10.23
N SER A 54 -7.56 -4.00 10.38
CA SER A 54 -8.94 -4.51 10.51
C SER A 54 -9.32 -5.38 9.30
N PHE A 55 -9.05 -4.89 8.08
CA PHE A 55 -9.30 -5.61 6.84
C PHE A 55 -8.57 -6.95 6.79
N VAL A 56 -7.28 -6.99 7.13
CA VAL A 56 -6.47 -8.23 7.12
C VAL A 56 -6.96 -9.23 8.16
N ARG A 57 -7.37 -8.78 9.35
CA ARG A 57 -7.94 -9.65 10.39
C ARG A 57 -9.25 -10.31 9.98
N GLU A 58 -10.09 -9.60 9.25
CA GLU A 58 -11.36 -10.13 8.74
C GLU A 58 -11.19 -11.27 7.74
N LEU A 59 -10.07 -11.31 7.01
CA LEU A 59 -9.76 -12.40 6.07
C LEU A 59 -9.63 -13.76 6.75
N LYS A 60 -9.27 -13.79 8.06
CA LYS A 60 -9.05 -15.01 8.86
C LYS A 60 -8.18 -16.06 8.13
N ALA A 61 -7.23 -15.59 7.33
CA ALA A 61 -6.41 -16.44 6.48
C ALA A 61 -5.08 -16.82 7.17
N PRO A 62 -4.58 -18.05 7.00
CA PRO A 62 -3.32 -18.49 7.59
C PRO A 62 -2.08 -17.82 6.97
N ALA A 63 -2.22 -17.25 5.77
CA ALA A 63 -1.20 -16.48 5.09
C ALA A 63 -1.85 -15.37 4.26
N VAL A 64 -1.20 -14.20 4.16
CA VAL A 64 -1.68 -13.03 3.43
C VAL A 64 -0.52 -12.40 2.66
N HIS A 65 -0.67 -12.31 1.33
CA HIS A 65 0.27 -11.61 0.46
C HIS A 65 -0.17 -10.17 0.24
N PHE A 66 0.77 -9.28 -0.05
CA PHE A 66 0.49 -7.87 -0.30
C PHE A 66 1.06 -7.44 -1.65
N LEU A 67 0.29 -6.61 -2.35
CA LEU A 67 0.69 -6.00 -3.60
C LEU A 67 0.43 -4.50 -3.52
N GLY A 68 1.50 -3.72 -3.42
CA GLY A 68 1.43 -2.27 -3.35
C GLY A 68 1.73 -1.63 -4.69
N HIS A 69 0.83 -0.79 -5.19
CA HIS A 69 1.08 0.05 -6.36
C HIS A 69 1.37 1.48 -5.95
N SER A 70 2.49 2.05 -6.41
CA SER A 70 2.88 3.44 -6.13
C SER A 70 2.81 3.73 -4.62
N LEU A 71 2.02 4.72 -4.18
CA LEU A 71 1.78 5.06 -2.77
C LEU A 71 1.34 3.85 -1.93
N GLY A 72 0.56 2.92 -2.48
CA GLY A 72 0.07 1.76 -1.74
C GLY A 72 1.17 0.85 -1.22
N GLY A 73 2.34 0.82 -1.85
CA GLY A 73 3.49 0.12 -1.28
C GLY A 73 4.03 0.78 -0.02
N LEU A 74 3.97 2.12 0.09
CA LEU A 74 4.34 2.81 1.32
C LEU A 74 3.31 2.59 2.43
N VAL A 75 2.03 2.49 2.08
CA VAL A 75 0.98 2.09 3.02
C VAL A 75 1.29 0.69 3.59
N ILE A 76 1.62 -0.28 2.74
CA ILE A 76 2.00 -1.64 3.18
C ILE A 76 3.26 -1.61 4.04
N TYR A 77 4.28 -0.84 3.64
CA TYR A 77 5.51 -0.69 4.41
C TYR A 77 5.21 -0.20 5.84
N ARG A 78 4.45 0.89 5.97
CA ARG A 78 4.06 1.47 7.26
C ARG A 78 3.15 0.55 8.06
N PHE A 79 2.25 -0.15 7.39
CA PHE A 79 1.38 -1.14 8.01
C PHE A 79 2.19 -2.27 8.67
N LEU A 80 3.14 -2.87 7.95
CA LEU A 80 3.95 -3.97 8.48
C LEU A 80 4.98 -3.49 9.52
N GLU A 81 5.44 -2.23 9.44
CA GLU A 81 6.27 -1.60 10.47
C GLU A 81 5.48 -1.41 11.77
N ARG A 82 4.24 -0.90 11.68
CA ARG A 82 3.37 -0.62 12.82
C ARG A 82 2.78 -1.88 13.44
N PHE A 83 2.44 -2.87 12.63
CA PHE A 83 1.85 -4.12 13.05
C PHE A 83 2.75 -5.30 12.62
N PRO A 84 3.83 -5.61 13.35
CA PRO A 84 4.79 -6.62 12.92
C PRO A 84 4.25 -8.06 12.96
N ASN A 85 3.20 -8.32 13.75
CA ASN A 85 2.64 -9.65 13.98
C ASN A 85 1.51 -10.00 12.98
N GLN A 86 1.72 -9.75 11.69
CA GLN A 86 0.76 -10.12 10.63
C GLN A 86 0.94 -11.57 10.17
N PRO A 87 -0.12 -12.20 9.61
CA PRO A 87 0.00 -13.51 8.97
C PRO A 87 1.16 -13.56 7.98
N PRO A 88 1.89 -14.69 7.89
CA PRO A 88 3.03 -14.82 6.98
C PRO A 88 2.61 -14.57 5.53
N GLY A 89 3.55 -14.15 4.69
CA GLY A 89 3.31 -13.91 3.28
C GLY A 89 4.38 -13.02 2.65
N ARG A 90 4.20 -12.71 1.38
CA ARG A 90 5.15 -11.94 0.56
C ARG A 90 4.58 -10.57 0.21
N VAL A 91 5.45 -9.60 0.01
CA VAL A 91 5.12 -8.26 -0.43
C VAL A 91 5.74 -7.99 -1.80
N VAL A 92 4.96 -7.43 -2.70
CA VAL A 92 5.44 -6.96 -4.00
C VAL A 92 5.12 -5.48 -4.13
N PHE A 93 6.13 -4.69 -4.49
CA PHE A 93 5.98 -3.27 -4.77
C PHE A 93 6.08 -3.00 -6.27
N LEU A 94 5.06 -2.33 -6.82
CA LEU A 94 4.98 -1.94 -8.21
C LEU A 94 5.13 -0.42 -8.32
N GLY A 95 6.32 0.03 -8.69
CA GLY A 95 6.61 1.46 -8.86
C GLY A 95 6.50 2.28 -7.58
N THR A 96 6.66 1.65 -6.41
CA THR A 96 6.58 2.33 -5.11
C THR A 96 7.80 3.23 -4.89
N PRO A 97 7.62 4.51 -4.52
CA PRO A 97 8.72 5.45 -4.30
C PRO A 97 9.40 5.24 -2.93
N CYS A 98 9.98 4.05 -2.70
CA CYS A 98 10.60 3.67 -1.42
C CYS A 98 11.78 4.57 -1.01
N VAL A 99 12.43 5.23 -1.97
CA VAL A 99 13.57 6.15 -1.74
C VAL A 99 13.21 7.61 -2.01
N GLY A 100 11.92 7.93 -2.10
CA GLY A 100 11.42 9.26 -2.46
C GLY A 100 10.99 9.37 -3.92
N SER A 101 10.43 10.54 -4.29
CA SER A 101 9.94 10.81 -5.64
C SER A 101 10.20 12.26 -6.04
N ARG A 102 11.14 12.47 -6.96
CA ARG A 102 11.43 13.81 -7.53
C ARG A 102 10.21 14.44 -8.21
N ALA A 103 9.31 13.61 -8.72
CA ALA A 103 8.06 14.08 -9.31
C ALA A 103 7.10 14.61 -8.24
N ALA A 104 6.98 13.91 -7.11
CA ALA A 104 6.18 14.37 -5.97
C ALA A 104 6.77 15.65 -5.34
N GLU A 105 8.10 15.71 -5.16
CA GLU A 105 8.80 16.90 -4.68
C GLU A 105 8.55 18.13 -5.55
N ARG A 106 8.57 17.96 -6.88
CA ARG A 106 8.29 19.06 -7.83
C ARG A 106 6.83 19.47 -7.82
N ALA A 107 5.91 18.50 -7.76
CA ALA A 107 4.48 18.77 -7.73
C ALA A 107 4.05 19.49 -6.45
N ALA A 108 4.68 19.20 -5.31
CA ALA A 108 4.42 19.90 -4.05
C ALA A 108 4.88 21.37 -4.03
N ARG A 109 5.72 21.80 -4.97
CA ARG A 109 6.07 23.22 -5.14
C ARG A 109 4.91 24.06 -5.68
N PHE A 110 3.86 23.40 -6.20
CA PHE A 110 2.63 24.06 -6.63
C PHE A 110 1.56 23.91 -5.54
N SER A 111 1.28 24.99 -4.82
CA SER A 111 0.39 25.04 -3.64
C SER A 111 -0.98 24.34 -3.81
N PRO A 112 -1.70 24.47 -4.95
CA PRO A 112 -2.97 23.77 -5.15
C PRO A 112 -2.83 22.24 -5.23
N ILE A 113 -1.73 21.77 -5.84
CA ILE A 113 -1.47 20.33 -6.02
C ILE A 113 -1.06 19.70 -4.69
N ALA A 114 -0.27 20.42 -3.88
CA ALA A 114 0.13 19.97 -2.55
C ALA A 114 -1.07 19.74 -1.61
N HIS A 115 -2.07 20.62 -1.65
CA HIS A 115 -3.30 20.45 -0.85
C HIS A 115 -4.14 19.24 -1.30
N LEU A 116 -4.18 18.95 -2.61
CA LEU A 116 -4.94 17.82 -3.15
C LEU A 116 -4.30 16.46 -2.84
N MET A 117 -2.97 16.43 -2.66
CA MET A 117 -2.22 15.21 -2.35
C MET A 117 -2.59 14.61 -0.98
N GLY A 118 -3.05 15.44 -0.05
CA GLY A 118 -3.48 15.02 1.28
C GLY A 118 -2.35 14.69 2.25
N PRO A 119 -2.68 14.49 3.54
CA PRO A 119 -1.71 14.41 4.62
C PRO A 119 -0.81 13.17 4.54
N SER A 120 -1.34 12.03 4.04
CA SER A 120 -0.57 10.79 3.90
C SER A 120 0.53 10.88 2.84
N VAL A 121 0.24 11.53 1.72
CA VAL A 121 1.23 11.75 0.65
C VAL A 121 2.26 12.76 1.09
N ALA A 122 1.83 13.84 1.75
CA ALA A 122 2.74 14.84 2.29
C ALA A 122 3.74 14.23 3.27
N ALA A 123 3.25 13.43 4.23
CA ALA A 123 4.09 12.78 5.22
C ALA A 123 5.12 11.82 4.60
N GLU A 124 4.75 11.08 3.55
CA GLU A 124 5.58 10.01 3.00
C GLU A 124 6.44 10.39 1.79
N LEU A 125 6.00 11.33 0.96
CA LEU A 125 6.70 11.67 -0.29
C LEU A 125 7.43 13.01 -0.25
N LEU A 126 7.06 13.92 0.64
CA LEU A 126 7.64 15.27 0.68
C LEU A 126 8.74 15.43 1.73
N THR A 127 8.74 14.56 2.74
CA THR A 127 9.84 14.45 3.69
C THR A 127 10.74 13.29 3.26
N PRO A 128 12.04 13.52 3.03
CA PRO A 128 12.98 12.43 2.81
C PRO A 128 13.00 11.51 4.04
N HIS A 129 12.67 10.25 3.85
CA HIS A 129 12.77 9.22 4.88
C HIS A 129 13.82 8.20 4.45
N GLU A 130 14.86 8.01 5.25
CA GLU A 130 15.73 6.86 5.10
C GLU A 130 14.96 5.61 5.54
N ARG A 131 14.47 4.82 4.58
CA ARG A 131 13.67 3.63 4.86
C ARG A 131 14.59 2.42 4.96
N ARG A 132 14.84 1.98 6.19
CA ARG A 132 15.53 0.72 6.48
C ARG A 132 14.57 -0.27 7.11
N TRP A 133 14.36 -1.39 6.44
CA TRP A 133 13.58 -2.47 7.00
C TRP A 133 14.36 -3.16 8.13
N ALA A 134 13.84 -3.08 9.35
CA ALA A 134 14.50 -3.58 10.56
C ALA A 134 13.87 -4.85 11.14
N HIS A 135 12.77 -5.34 10.56
CA HIS A 135 12.08 -6.54 11.06
C HIS A 135 12.67 -7.83 10.48
N THR A 136 12.56 -8.91 11.25
CA THR A 136 13.02 -10.26 10.85
C THR A 136 12.17 -10.86 9.73
N ARG A 137 10.91 -10.44 9.61
CA ARG A 137 10.03 -10.79 8.49
C ARG A 137 10.59 -10.20 7.19
N PRO A 138 10.83 -10.99 6.13
CA PRO A 138 11.12 -10.41 4.82
C PRO A 138 9.88 -9.72 4.23
N LEU A 139 10.10 -8.59 3.55
CA LEU A 139 9.12 -8.02 2.62
C LEU A 139 9.06 -8.90 1.37
#